data_AF-A0A8T4RDH4-F1
#
_entry.id   AF-A0A8T4RDH4-F1
#
_cell.length_a   1.000
_cell.length_b   1.000
_cell.length_c   1.000
_cell.angle_alpha   90.00
_cell.angle_beta   90.00
_cell.angle_gamma   90.00
#
_symmetry.space_group_name_H-M   'P 1'
#
loop_
_entity.id
_entity.type
_entity.pdbx_description
1 polymer ?
#
loop_
_entity_poly.entity_id
_entity_poly.type
_entity_poly.pdbx_seq_one_letter_code
_entity_poly.pdbx_strand_id
1 'polypeptide(L)'
;MVEISSILATSVSNFIDYALWVTLVMIVYYLIRFAMGTEKKKKEEEGDSGGDIFGKIKGALKSKEEKDKKDKVDKERRHALEPALGFAIRAEENAAEAIEELRHRNAAGLTAAHEEVNRLQHNLSYARRHLRTAGRNLPREWRDCILKFSAYIQTIEEIVSDDLLGSLPTTGVPTAVQVANAILQLKQVRTRLGVLIKALQKSIDEGTQDAPDSEERAPRAPTPVIPPPRS
;
A
#
# COMPACT_ATOMS: atom_id res chain seq x y z
N MET A 1 19.54 14.94 -47.25
CA MET A 1 18.67 14.05 -48.05
C MET A 1 18.05 12.97 -47.13
N VAL A 2 17.22 13.36 -46.15
CA VAL A 2 16.42 12.46 -45.29
C VAL A 2 15.25 13.26 -44.70
N GLU A 3 14.27 13.63 -45.52
CA GLU A 3 12.98 14.22 -45.04
C GLU A 3 11.75 13.56 -45.69
N ILE A 4 11.96 12.71 -46.69
CA ILE A 4 10.87 12.05 -47.42
C ILE A 4 10.33 10.84 -46.63
N SER A 5 11.13 10.21 -45.75
CA SER A 5 10.72 8.96 -45.08
C SER A 5 9.71 9.14 -43.95
N SER A 6 9.70 10.27 -43.24
CA SER A 6 8.78 10.53 -42.14
C SER A 6 7.36 10.88 -42.64
N ILE A 7 7.27 11.62 -43.73
CA ILE A 7 6.00 11.94 -44.40
C ILE A 7 5.37 10.68 -45.01
N LEU A 8 6.18 9.81 -45.63
CA LEU A 8 5.71 8.53 -46.15
C LEU A 8 5.22 7.61 -45.02
N ALA A 9 5.99 7.47 -43.93
CA ALA A 9 5.62 6.60 -42.81
C ALA A 9 4.31 7.05 -42.13
N THR A 10 4.12 8.36 -41.96
CA THR A 10 2.89 8.91 -41.36
C THR A 10 1.69 8.70 -42.28
N SER A 11 1.88 8.85 -43.60
CA SER A 11 0.81 8.63 -44.59
C SER A 11 0.38 7.16 -44.67
N VAL A 12 1.33 6.23 -44.58
CA VAL A 12 1.05 4.79 -44.55
C VAL A 12 0.30 4.40 -43.28
N SER A 13 0.70 4.94 -42.11
CA SER A 13 0.00 4.68 -40.85
C SER A 13 -1.46 5.14 -40.91
N ASN A 14 -1.70 6.35 -41.41
CA ASN A 14 -3.06 6.88 -41.54
C ASN A 14 -3.90 6.02 -42.50
N PHE A 15 -3.32 5.51 -43.58
CA PHE A 15 -4.02 4.63 -44.52
C PHE A 15 -4.43 3.29 -43.86
N ILE A 16 -3.57 2.73 -43.01
CA ILE A 16 -3.86 1.50 -42.25
C ILE A 16 -5.02 1.73 -41.27
N ASP A 17 -5.01 2.84 -40.54
CA ASP A 17 -6.07 3.17 -39.59
C ASP A 17 -7.42 3.38 -40.29
N TYR A 18 -7.44 4.05 -41.45
CA TYR A 18 -8.65 4.19 -42.26
C TYR A 18 -9.15 2.84 -42.80
N ALA A 19 -8.24 1.97 -43.27
CA ALA A 19 -8.61 0.64 -43.75
C ALA A 19 -9.22 -0.24 -42.65
N LEU A 20 -8.67 -0.16 -41.43
CA LEU A 20 -9.22 -0.84 -40.25
C LEU A 20 -10.63 -0.36 -39.92
N TRP A 21 -10.87 0.95 -39.95
CA TRP A 21 -12.19 1.53 -39.69
C TRP A 21 -13.24 1.10 -40.73
N VAL A 22 -12.88 1.13 -42.01
CA VAL A 22 -13.77 0.67 -43.09
C VAL A 22 -14.10 -0.82 -42.96
N THR A 23 -13.11 -1.64 -42.59
CA THR A 23 -13.30 -3.08 -42.37
C THR A 23 -14.23 -3.35 -41.20
N LEU A 24 -14.08 -2.61 -40.10
CA LEU A 24 -14.96 -2.71 -38.93
C LEU A 24 -16.41 -2.35 -39.29
N VAL A 25 -16.62 -1.28 -40.05
CA VAL A 25 -17.96 -0.86 -40.51
C VAL A 25 -18.56 -1.89 -41.46
N MET A 26 -17.77 -2.48 -42.36
CA MET A 26 -18.20 -3.58 -43.23
C MET A 26 -18.63 -4.80 -42.41
N ILE A 27 -17.87 -5.19 -41.38
CA ILE A 27 -18.23 -6.31 -40.50
C ILE A 27 -19.57 -6.04 -39.82
N VAL A 28 -19.77 -4.85 -39.24
CA VAL A 28 -21.04 -4.45 -38.61
C VAL A 28 -22.19 -4.46 -39.62
N TYR A 29 -21.95 -3.93 -40.83
CA TYR A 29 -22.93 -3.93 -41.92
C TYR A 29 -23.34 -5.35 -42.33
N TYR A 30 -22.38 -6.28 -42.49
CA TYR A 30 -22.68 -7.67 -42.81
C TYR A 30 -23.39 -8.40 -41.66
N LEU A 31 -23.06 -8.10 -40.41
CA LEU A 31 -23.77 -8.66 -39.25
C LEU A 31 -25.24 -8.21 -39.21
N ILE A 32 -25.50 -6.93 -39.47
CA ILE A 32 -26.87 -6.39 -39.53
C ILE A 32 -27.62 -6.96 -40.73
N ARG A 33 -26.98 -7.01 -41.91
CA ARG A 33 -27.58 -7.57 -43.13
C ARG A 33 -27.86 -9.06 -43.01
N PHE A 34 -26.98 -9.81 -42.35
CA PHE A 34 -27.19 -11.21 -42.02
C PHE A 34 -28.38 -11.39 -41.07
N ALA A 35 -28.51 -10.51 -40.08
CA ALA A 35 -29.65 -10.51 -39.15
C ALA A 35 -30.99 -10.15 -39.83
N MET A 36 -30.99 -9.25 -40.83
CA MET A 36 -32.21 -8.85 -41.55
C MET A 36 -32.57 -9.75 -42.74
N GLY A 37 -31.67 -10.62 -43.19
CA GLY A 37 -31.78 -11.36 -44.45
C GLY A 37 -32.35 -12.79 -44.37
N THR A 38 -33.15 -13.14 -43.37
CA THR A 38 -33.73 -14.49 -43.25
C THR A 38 -35.25 -14.50 -43.43
N GLU A 39 -35.71 -14.31 -44.67
CA GLU A 39 -37.07 -14.73 -45.07
C GLU A 39 -37.04 -15.98 -45.97
N LYS A 40 -37.42 -17.10 -45.32
CA LYS A 40 -38.18 -18.28 -45.81
C LYS A 40 -37.58 -19.16 -46.94
N LYS A 41 -37.13 -20.36 -46.53
CA LYS A 41 -37.71 -21.64 -46.98
C LYS A 41 -37.38 -22.80 -46.00
N LYS A 42 -38.47 -23.38 -45.44
CA LYS A 42 -38.71 -24.72 -44.84
C LYS A 42 -37.51 -25.70 -44.84
N LYS A 43 -37.20 -26.45 -43.77
CA LYS A 43 -38.02 -27.40 -42.99
C LYS A 43 -37.23 -27.82 -41.73
N GLU A 44 -37.95 -28.37 -40.75
CA GLU A 44 -37.50 -28.93 -39.47
C GLU A 44 -36.15 -29.67 -39.50
N GLU A 45 -35.27 -29.34 -38.55
CA GLU A 45 -34.73 -30.30 -37.56
C GLU A 45 -33.92 -29.53 -36.52
N GLU A 46 -33.84 -30.14 -35.35
CA GLU A 46 -33.32 -29.67 -34.07
C GLU A 46 -31.99 -28.92 -34.13
N GLY A 47 -31.84 -27.92 -33.26
CA GLY A 47 -30.57 -27.23 -33.09
C GLY A 47 -30.65 -26.01 -32.18
N ASP A 48 -31.00 -26.25 -30.93
CA ASP A 48 -30.86 -25.36 -29.77
C ASP A 48 -29.41 -24.83 -29.62
N SER A 49 -29.00 -23.90 -30.49
CA SER A 49 -27.61 -23.42 -30.58
C SER A 49 -27.48 -21.90 -30.67
N GLY A 50 -28.58 -21.18 -30.90
CA GLY A 50 -28.58 -19.71 -31.00
C GLY A 50 -28.55 -18.98 -29.65
N GLY A 51 -29.13 -19.56 -28.58
CA GLY A 51 -29.11 -18.98 -27.23
C GLY A 51 -27.73 -19.06 -26.55
N ASP A 52 -26.92 -20.03 -26.97
CA ASP A 52 -25.68 -20.42 -26.32
C ASP A 52 -24.51 -19.48 -26.67
N ILE A 53 -24.52 -18.89 -27.88
CA ILE A 53 -23.49 -17.93 -28.32
C ILE A 53 -23.68 -16.57 -27.64
N PHE A 54 -24.92 -16.08 -27.53
CA PHE A 54 -25.23 -14.83 -26.83
C PHE A 54 -25.00 -14.96 -25.31
N GLY A 55 -25.29 -16.14 -24.74
CA GLY A 55 -24.93 -16.50 -23.37
C GLY A 55 -23.42 -16.53 -23.13
N LYS A 56 -22.65 -17.15 -24.02
CA LYS A 56 -21.18 -17.22 -23.95
C LYS A 56 -20.52 -15.84 -24.12
N ILE A 57 -20.99 -15.00 -25.03
CA ILE A 57 -20.48 -13.63 -25.21
C ILE A 57 -20.81 -12.75 -23.99
N LYS A 58 -22.04 -12.82 -23.47
CA LYS A 58 -22.44 -12.09 -22.26
C LYS A 58 -21.71 -12.59 -21.01
N GLY A 59 -21.46 -13.90 -20.92
CA GLY A 59 -20.64 -14.52 -19.90
C GLY A 59 -19.17 -14.07 -19.97
N ALA A 60 -18.59 -14.01 -21.18
CA ALA A 60 -17.23 -13.51 -21.39
C ALA A 60 -17.09 -12.01 -21.08
N LEU A 61 -18.07 -11.19 -21.45
CA LEU A 61 -18.12 -9.77 -21.10
C LEU A 61 -18.23 -9.54 -19.59
N LYS A 62 -19.12 -10.28 -18.90
CA LYS A 62 -19.21 -10.23 -17.44
C LYS A 62 -17.93 -10.71 -16.75
N SER A 63 -17.33 -11.80 -17.25
CA SER A 63 -16.07 -12.32 -16.72
C SER A 63 -14.93 -11.31 -16.89
N LYS A 64 -14.90 -10.59 -18.02
CA LYS A 64 -13.93 -9.52 -18.26
C LYS A 64 -14.19 -8.30 -17.36
N GLU A 65 -15.43 -7.86 -17.20
CA GLU A 65 -15.79 -6.77 -16.29
C GLU A 65 -15.47 -7.08 -14.83
N GLU A 66 -15.71 -8.32 -14.37
CA GLU A 66 -15.37 -8.76 -13.02
C GLU A 66 -13.85 -8.81 -12.81
N LYS A 67 -13.10 -9.27 -13.83
CA LYS A 67 -11.64 -9.27 -13.80
C LYS A 67 -11.07 -7.86 -13.76
N ASP A 68 -11.55 -6.96 -14.62
CA ASP A 68 -11.12 -5.56 -14.67
C ASP A 68 -11.42 -4.82 -13.35
N LYS A 69 -12.57 -5.12 -12.71
CA LYS A 69 -12.90 -4.59 -11.37
C LYS A 69 -11.94 -5.10 -10.31
N LYS A 70 -11.62 -6.39 -10.32
CA LYS A 70 -10.68 -6.99 -9.36
C LYS A 70 -9.28 -6.42 -9.53
N ASP A 71 -8.79 -6.34 -10.77
CA ASP A 71 -7.47 -5.79 -11.09
C ASP A 71 -7.37 -4.30 -10.69
N LYS A 72 -8.47 -3.54 -10.87
CA LYS A 72 -8.55 -2.15 -10.40
C LYS A 72 -8.48 -2.05 -8.88
N VAL A 73 -9.23 -2.87 -8.14
CA VAL A 73 -9.21 -2.88 -6.68
C VAL A 73 -7.83 -3.28 -6.14
N ASP A 74 -7.20 -4.29 -6.74
CA ASP A 74 -5.85 -4.73 -6.37
C ASP A 74 -4.82 -3.62 -6.62
N LYS A 75 -4.91 -2.91 -7.75
CA LYS A 75 -4.05 -1.76 -8.05
C LYS A 75 -4.25 -0.61 -7.07
N GLU A 76 -5.51 -0.27 -6.77
CA GLU A 76 -5.84 0.80 -5.81
C GLU A 76 -5.36 0.46 -4.39
N ARG A 77 -5.50 -0.81 -3.97
CA ARG A 77 -4.97 -1.31 -2.70
C ARG A 77 -3.45 -1.15 -2.63
N ARG A 78 -2.73 -1.64 -3.64
CA ARG A 78 -1.27 -1.53 -3.69
C ARG A 78 -0.82 -0.07 -3.62
N HIS A 79 -1.41 0.77 -4.45
CA HIS A 79 -1.14 2.21 -4.45
C HIS A 79 -1.46 2.90 -3.12
N ALA A 80 -2.42 2.39 -2.34
CA ALA A 80 -2.75 2.91 -1.02
C ALA A 80 -1.76 2.48 0.07
N LEU A 81 -1.26 1.24 0.02
CA LEU A 81 -0.49 0.64 1.11
C LEU A 81 1.04 0.70 0.88
N GLU A 82 1.52 0.60 -0.36
CA GLU A 82 2.96 0.60 -0.68
C GLU A 82 3.70 1.84 -0.17
N PRO A 83 3.15 3.06 -0.29
CA PRO A 83 3.83 4.23 0.27
C PRO A 83 3.95 4.16 1.80
N ALA A 84 2.91 3.70 2.49
CA ALA A 84 2.91 3.55 3.94
C ALA A 84 3.92 2.48 4.40
N LEU A 85 4.02 1.37 3.66
CA LEU A 85 5.05 0.35 3.86
C LEU A 85 6.45 0.95 3.72
N GLY A 86 6.71 1.75 2.68
CA GLY A 86 8.00 2.39 2.47
C GLY A 86 8.39 3.34 3.62
N PHE A 87 7.44 4.08 4.19
CA PHE A 87 7.69 4.89 5.38
C PHE A 87 7.93 4.04 6.63
N ALA A 88 7.20 2.92 6.79
CA ALA A 88 7.40 2.00 7.92
C ALA A 88 8.78 1.33 7.90
N ILE A 89 9.28 0.94 6.72
CA ILE A 89 10.63 0.40 6.55
C ILE A 89 11.68 1.43 6.96
N ARG A 90 11.59 2.66 6.44
CA ARG A 90 12.51 3.74 6.83
C ARG A 90 12.47 4.02 8.34
N ALA A 91 11.27 4.04 8.93
CA ALA A 91 11.12 4.15 10.38
C ALA A 91 11.85 3.02 11.12
N GLU A 92 11.77 1.77 10.65
CA GLU A 92 12.49 0.64 11.25
C GLU A 92 14.02 0.84 11.16
N GLU A 93 14.51 1.30 10.01
CA GLU A 93 15.92 1.60 9.77
C GLU A 93 16.41 2.71 10.72
N ASN A 94 15.69 3.83 10.83
CA ASN A 94 16.03 4.92 11.75
C ASN A 94 16.06 4.44 13.22
N ALA A 95 15.14 3.54 13.61
CA ALA A 95 15.15 2.95 14.95
C ALA A 95 16.39 2.07 15.17
N ALA A 96 16.84 1.34 14.16
CA ALA A 96 18.06 0.53 14.22
C ALA A 96 19.32 1.41 14.30
N GLU A 97 19.40 2.47 13.49
CA GLU A 97 20.51 3.44 13.48
C GLU A 97 20.61 4.16 14.84
N ALA A 98 19.48 4.64 15.39
CA ALA A 98 19.44 5.24 16.72
C ALA A 98 19.99 4.30 17.82
N ILE A 99 19.74 2.99 17.74
CA ILE A 99 20.29 2.01 18.68
C ILE A 99 21.81 1.93 18.57
N GLU A 100 22.36 1.92 17.35
CA GLU A 100 23.80 1.86 17.13
C GLU A 100 24.49 3.14 17.61
N GLU A 101 23.91 4.30 17.31
CA GLU A 101 24.44 5.60 17.75
C GLU A 101 24.52 5.71 19.29
N LEU A 102 23.49 5.23 19.98
CA LEU A 102 23.45 5.20 21.44
C LEU A 102 24.52 4.28 22.06
N ARG A 103 25.04 3.28 21.32
CA ARG A 103 26.12 2.40 21.84
C ARG A 103 27.45 3.12 21.98
N HIS A 104 27.68 4.20 21.23
CA HIS A 104 28.92 4.97 21.31
C HIS A 104 29.03 5.79 22.62
N ARG A 105 27.94 5.94 23.39
CA ARG A 105 27.89 6.53 24.74
C ARG A 105 28.63 7.87 24.87
N ASN A 106 28.58 8.68 23.83
CA ASN A 106 29.21 10.00 23.78
C ASN A 106 28.18 11.05 23.32
N ALA A 107 28.55 12.33 23.44
CA ALA A 107 27.63 13.43 23.09
C ALA A 107 27.26 13.43 21.61
N ALA A 108 28.18 13.06 20.71
CA ALA A 108 27.93 13.01 19.27
C ALA A 108 26.90 11.93 18.91
N GLY A 109 27.06 10.71 19.43
CA GLY A 109 26.12 9.61 19.25
C GLY A 109 24.76 9.88 19.90
N LEU A 110 24.71 10.65 20.99
CA LEU A 110 23.44 11.11 21.56
C LEU A 110 22.71 12.09 20.62
N THR A 111 23.42 13.04 20.03
CA THR A 111 22.86 13.97 19.04
C THR A 111 22.39 13.22 17.79
N ALA A 112 23.21 12.32 17.26
CA ALA A 112 22.84 11.49 16.11
C ALA A 112 21.60 10.63 16.40
N ALA A 113 21.54 10.00 17.59
CA ALA A 113 20.36 9.25 18.00
C ALA A 113 19.10 10.12 18.09
N HIS A 114 19.21 11.37 18.56
CA HIS A 114 18.08 12.31 18.54
C HIS A 114 17.61 12.63 17.12
N GLU A 115 18.54 12.87 16.20
CA GLU A 115 18.21 13.10 14.79
C GLU A 115 17.47 11.89 14.19
N GLU A 116 17.95 10.68 14.46
CA GLU A 116 17.32 9.46 13.99
C GLU A 116 15.94 9.21 14.60
N VAL A 117 15.75 9.49 15.89
CA VAL A 117 14.44 9.38 16.54
C VAL A 117 13.44 10.41 16.00
N ASN A 118 13.90 11.62 15.67
CA ASN A 118 13.06 12.61 15.01
C ASN A 118 12.66 12.16 13.59
N ARG A 119 13.59 11.57 12.82
CA ARG A 119 13.31 10.99 11.50
C ARG A 119 12.31 9.84 11.59
N LEU A 120 12.49 8.95 12.57
CA LEU A 120 11.56 7.89 12.92
C LEU A 120 10.14 8.45 13.14
N GLN A 121 10.00 9.44 14.02
CA GLN A 121 8.70 10.06 14.30
C GLN A 121 8.08 10.69 13.04
N HIS A 122 8.89 11.35 12.22
CA HIS A 122 8.44 11.97 10.97
C HIS A 122 7.93 10.92 9.96
N ASN A 123 8.67 9.83 9.80
CA ASN A 123 8.29 8.72 8.92
C ASN A 123 6.98 8.06 9.37
N LEU A 124 6.79 7.85 10.67
CA LEU A 124 5.52 7.32 11.21
C LEU A 124 4.35 8.26 10.93
N SER A 125 4.53 9.57 11.17
CA SER A 125 3.51 10.59 10.90
C SER A 125 3.11 10.61 9.42
N TYR A 126 4.08 10.50 8.50
CA TYR A 126 3.78 10.38 7.07
C TYR A 126 3.06 9.09 6.71
N ALA A 127 3.51 7.95 7.23
CA ALA A 127 2.84 6.66 7.00
C ALA A 127 1.36 6.74 7.41
N ARG A 128 1.10 7.26 8.62
CA ARG A 128 -0.24 7.46 9.16
C ARG A 128 -1.08 8.41 8.30
N ARG A 129 -0.53 9.57 7.95
CA ARG A 129 -1.21 10.55 7.09
C ARG A 129 -1.56 9.95 5.73
N HIS A 130 -0.66 9.16 5.17
CA HIS A 130 -0.87 8.54 3.87
C HIS A 130 -1.99 7.51 3.93
N LEU A 131 -2.01 6.64 4.94
CA LEU A 131 -3.08 5.67 5.17
C LEU A 131 -4.43 6.36 5.33
N ARG A 132 -4.53 7.39 6.17
CA ARG A 132 -5.78 8.15 6.36
C ARG A 132 -6.32 8.76 5.07
N THR A 133 -5.43 9.24 4.22
CA THR A 133 -5.80 9.84 2.92
C THR A 133 -6.22 8.75 1.93
N ALA A 134 -5.48 7.66 1.87
CA ALA A 134 -5.72 6.55 0.95
C ALA A 134 -7.04 5.81 1.26
N GLY A 135 -7.38 5.65 2.55
CA GLY A 135 -8.63 5.00 2.95
C GLY A 135 -9.88 5.66 2.37
N ARG A 136 -9.90 6.98 2.16
CA ARG A 136 -11.09 7.68 1.63
C ARG A 136 -11.52 7.19 0.24
N ASN A 137 -10.57 6.75 -0.57
CA ASN A 137 -10.80 6.36 -1.96
C ASN A 137 -11.05 4.87 -2.15
N LEU A 138 -10.90 4.06 -1.09
CA LEU A 138 -11.04 2.61 -1.16
C LEU A 138 -12.44 2.12 -0.79
N PRO A 139 -12.80 0.87 -1.18
CA PRO A 139 -14.02 0.19 -0.75
C PRO A 139 -14.11 0.11 0.78
N ARG A 140 -15.34 0.04 1.32
CA ARG A 140 -15.61 0.07 2.77
C ARG A 140 -14.80 -0.96 3.57
N GLU A 141 -14.68 -2.18 3.06
CA GLU A 141 -13.93 -3.27 3.70
C GLU A 141 -12.45 -2.90 3.93
N TRP A 142 -11.82 -2.25 2.93
CA TRP A 142 -10.45 -1.77 3.02
C TRP A 142 -10.29 -0.53 3.89
N ARG A 143 -11.36 0.28 4.05
CA ARG A 143 -11.34 1.44 4.95
C ARG A 143 -11.10 1.02 6.38
N ASP A 144 -11.80 -0.01 6.85
CA ASP A 144 -11.68 -0.49 8.23
C ASP A 144 -10.28 -1.05 8.49
N CYS A 145 -9.74 -1.83 7.55
CA CYS A 145 -8.36 -2.32 7.61
C CYS A 145 -7.32 -1.18 7.67
N ILE A 146 -7.47 -0.16 6.82
CA ILE A 146 -6.57 1.00 6.81
C ILE A 146 -6.68 1.82 8.09
N LEU A 147 -7.88 1.94 8.66
CA LEU A 147 -8.07 2.61 9.95
C LEU A 147 -7.34 1.85 11.07
N LYS A 148 -7.38 0.52 11.07
CA LYS A 148 -6.60 -0.31 12.01
C LYS A 148 -5.10 -0.10 11.84
N PHE A 149 -4.57 -0.12 10.62
CA PHE A 149 -3.15 0.20 10.38
C PHE A 149 -2.78 1.61 10.85
N SER A 150 -3.62 2.61 10.56
CA SER A 150 -3.42 3.99 11.02
C SER A 150 -3.43 4.09 12.55
N ALA A 151 -4.31 3.34 13.23
CA ALA A 151 -4.37 3.30 14.69
C ALA A 151 -3.13 2.61 15.27
N TYR A 152 -2.69 1.49 14.68
CA TYR A 152 -1.47 0.80 15.09
C TYR A 152 -0.24 1.71 14.97
N ILE A 153 -0.08 2.42 13.85
CA ILE A 153 1.01 3.40 13.70
C ILE A 153 0.92 4.50 14.75
N GLN A 154 -0.29 4.99 15.05
CA GLN A 154 -0.47 5.97 16.12
C GLN A 154 0.02 5.45 17.47
N THR A 155 -0.23 4.17 17.82
CA THR A 155 0.31 3.60 19.07
C THR A 155 1.83 3.60 19.11
N ILE A 156 2.49 3.40 17.95
CA ILE A 156 3.96 3.46 17.85
C ILE A 156 4.43 4.92 17.98
N GLU A 157 3.75 5.86 17.33
CA GLU A 157 4.04 7.30 17.46
C GLU A 157 3.94 7.78 18.92
N GLU A 158 2.92 7.33 19.65
CA GLU A 158 2.74 7.64 21.09
C GLU A 158 3.93 7.11 21.90
N ILE A 159 4.40 5.87 21.67
CA ILE A 159 5.60 5.35 22.34
C ILE A 159 6.84 6.20 22.00
N VAL A 160 7.03 6.58 20.74
CA VAL A 160 8.19 7.38 20.33
C VAL A 160 8.16 8.78 20.95
N SER A 161 6.99 9.43 20.98
CA SER A 161 6.84 10.80 21.48
C SER A 161 6.81 10.89 23.00
N ASP A 162 6.00 10.06 23.66
CA ASP A 162 5.78 10.13 25.11
C ASP A 162 6.91 9.43 25.88
N ASP A 163 7.33 8.24 25.44
CA ASP A 163 8.27 7.42 26.20
C ASP A 163 9.73 7.64 25.78
N LEU A 164 10.00 7.90 24.50
CA LEU A 164 11.36 7.87 23.92
C LEU A 164 11.99 9.27 23.84
N LEU A 165 11.33 10.22 23.18
CA LEU A 165 11.79 11.61 23.14
C LEU A 165 11.79 12.28 24.52
N GLY A 166 10.85 11.90 25.39
CA GLY A 166 10.80 12.37 26.78
C GLY A 166 11.90 11.78 27.68
N SER A 167 12.44 10.60 27.36
CA SER A 167 13.44 9.91 28.19
C SER A 167 14.88 10.04 27.68
N LEU A 168 15.07 10.45 26.42
CA LEU A 168 16.39 10.71 25.87
C LEU A 168 17.03 11.93 26.53
N PRO A 169 18.26 11.82 27.05
CA PRO A 169 18.96 12.97 27.61
C PRO A 169 19.19 14.03 26.53
N THR A 170 18.91 15.29 26.86
CA THR A 170 19.04 16.44 25.95
C THR A 170 20.37 17.16 26.11
N THR A 171 21.04 17.03 27.26
CA THR A 171 22.31 17.68 27.55
C THR A 171 23.22 16.78 28.40
N GLY A 172 24.53 16.89 28.18
CA GLY A 172 25.54 16.19 28.99
C GLY A 172 25.83 14.77 28.52
N VAL A 173 26.72 14.09 29.25
CA VAL A 173 27.06 12.68 28.98
C VAL A 173 25.93 11.79 29.50
N PRO A 174 25.30 10.98 28.65
CA PRO A 174 24.18 10.16 29.06
C PRO A 174 24.63 9.07 30.04
N THR A 175 23.86 8.82 31.09
CA THR A 175 24.14 7.72 32.01
C THR A 175 23.90 6.37 31.34
N ALA A 176 24.63 5.32 31.75
CA ALA A 176 24.47 3.99 31.19
C ALA A 176 23.02 3.46 31.30
N VAL A 177 22.30 3.84 32.37
CA VAL A 177 20.90 3.46 32.59
C VAL A 177 19.97 4.15 31.59
N GLN A 178 20.15 5.45 31.35
CA GLN A 178 19.36 6.19 30.35
C GLN A 178 19.55 5.59 28.95
N VAL A 179 20.80 5.32 28.56
CA VAL A 179 21.12 4.69 27.28
C VAL A 179 20.47 3.31 27.17
N ALA A 180 20.56 2.49 28.21
CA ALA A 180 19.96 1.15 28.21
C ALA A 180 18.43 1.18 28.07
N ASN A 181 17.76 2.12 28.76
CA ASN A 181 16.31 2.28 28.68
C ASN A 181 15.87 2.76 27.29
N ALA A 182 16.55 3.75 26.71
CA ALA A 182 16.26 4.22 25.36
C ALA A 182 16.45 3.10 24.32
N ILE A 183 17.52 2.32 24.42
CA ILE A 183 17.75 1.15 23.55
C ILE A 183 16.63 0.12 23.70
N LEU A 184 16.17 -0.16 24.93
CA LEU A 184 15.08 -1.11 25.16
C LEU A 184 13.79 -0.65 24.48
N GLN A 185 13.43 0.62 24.61
CA GLN A 185 12.25 1.19 23.97
C GLN A 185 12.39 1.19 22.44
N LEU A 186 13.56 1.55 21.89
CA LEU A 186 13.81 1.51 20.45
C LEU A 186 13.69 0.08 19.90
N LYS A 187 14.15 -0.93 20.65
CA LYS A 187 13.96 -2.34 20.28
C LYS A 187 12.47 -2.72 20.26
N GLN A 188 11.69 -2.28 21.25
CA GLN A 188 10.25 -2.52 21.28
C GLN A 188 9.55 -1.85 20.09
N VAL A 189 9.89 -0.60 19.77
CA VAL A 189 9.39 0.11 18.58
C VAL A 189 9.72 -0.67 17.32
N ARG A 190 10.98 -1.12 17.18
CA ARG A 190 11.43 -1.90 16.04
C ARG A 190 10.67 -3.22 15.88
N THR A 191 10.43 -3.94 16.97
CA THR A 191 9.60 -5.16 16.93
C THR A 191 8.19 -4.87 16.43
N ARG A 192 7.55 -3.79 16.91
CA ARG A 192 6.21 -3.38 16.43
C ARG A 192 6.23 -2.99 14.96
N LEU A 193 7.26 -2.28 14.51
CA LEU A 193 7.43 -1.94 13.10
C LEU A 193 7.59 -3.19 12.24
N GLY A 194 8.36 -4.17 12.69
CA GLY A 194 8.48 -5.46 12.00
C GLY A 194 7.14 -6.21 11.87
N VAL A 195 6.28 -6.15 12.88
CA VAL A 195 4.91 -6.69 12.81
C VAL A 195 4.07 -5.92 11.79
N LEU A 196 4.09 -4.59 11.85
CA LEU A 196 3.38 -3.72 10.91
C LEU A 196 3.82 -3.94 9.46
N ILE A 197 5.12 -3.98 9.19
CA ILE A 197 5.72 -4.18 7.86
C ILE A 197 5.23 -5.50 7.28
N LYS A 198 5.32 -6.60 8.05
CA LYS A 198 4.83 -7.92 7.62
C LYS A 198 3.34 -7.91 7.30
N ALA A 199 2.53 -7.28 8.15
CA ALA A 199 1.08 -7.20 7.95
C ALA A 199 0.71 -6.36 6.71
N LEU A 200 1.37 -5.20 6.51
CA LEU A 200 1.20 -4.38 5.30
C LEU A 200 1.61 -5.14 4.05
N GLN A 201 2.74 -5.84 4.08
CA GLN A 201 3.24 -6.60 2.94
C GLN A 201 2.32 -7.77 2.59
N LYS A 202 1.85 -8.53 3.59
CA LYS A 202 0.83 -9.56 3.42
C LYS A 202 -0.48 -8.98 2.85
N SER A 203 -0.88 -7.79 3.28
CA SER A 203 -2.07 -7.11 2.75
C SER A 203 -1.90 -6.68 1.28
N ILE A 204 -0.70 -6.24 0.90
CA ILE A 204 -0.34 -5.85 -0.47
C ILE A 204 -0.30 -7.07 -1.40
N ASP A 205 0.41 -8.12 -0.99
CA ASP A 205 0.74 -9.28 -1.82
C ASP A 205 -0.43 -10.25 -1.90
N GLU A 206 -1.05 -10.59 -0.77
CA GLU A 206 -2.10 -11.61 -0.67
C GLU A 206 -3.51 -11.02 -0.66
N GLY A 207 -3.64 -9.70 -0.49
CA GLY A 207 -4.96 -9.05 -0.38
C GLY A 207 -5.68 -9.35 0.94
N THR A 208 -4.94 -9.76 1.97
CA THR A 208 -5.50 -9.98 3.32
C THR A 208 -5.83 -8.64 3.99
N GLN A 209 -6.81 -8.67 4.91
CA GLN A 209 -7.22 -7.49 5.69
C GLN A 209 -6.78 -7.59 7.16
N ASP A 210 -5.77 -8.43 7.42
CA ASP A 210 -5.24 -8.74 8.75
C ASP A 210 -4.32 -7.61 9.23
N ALA A 211 -4.91 -6.54 9.75
CA ALA A 211 -4.17 -5.49 10.44
C ALA A 211 -3.86 -5.95 11.89
N PRO A 212 -2.68 -5.61 12.43
CA PRO A 212 -2.34 -5.94 13.81
C PRO A 212 -3.23 -5.19 14.80
N ASP A 213 -3.57 -5.85 15.90
CA ASP A 213 -4.43 -5.27 16.95
C ASP A 213 -3.68 -4.17 17.71
N SER A 214 -4.32 -3.00 17.83
CA SER A 214 -3.76 -1.84 18.56
C SER A 214 -3.85 -1.97 20.08
N GLU A 215 -4.56 -2.98 20.60
CA GLU A 215 -4.77 -3.19 22.05
C GLU A 215 -3.63 -3.89 22.77
N GLU A 216 -2.63 -4.40 22.05
CA GLU A 216 -1.42 -4.95 22.67
C GLU A 216 -0.54 -3.79 23.17
N ARG A 217 -0.98 -3.08 24.23
CA ARG A 217 -0.08 -2.26 25.06
C ARG A 217 0.85 -3.23 25.77
N ALA A 218 2.14 -3.19 25.44
CA ALA A 218 3.14 -3.92 26.21
C ALA A 218 2.99 -3.54 27.69
N PRO A 219 3.24 -4.47 28.63
CA PRO A 219 3.19 -4.15 30.05
C PRO A 219 4.08 -2.93 30.30
N ARG A 220 3.49 -1.86 30.87
CA ARG A 220 4.24 -0.66 31.25
C ARG A 220 5.44 -1.11 32.06
N ALA A 221 6.63 -0.65 31.67
CA ALA A 221 7.83 -0.89 32.46
C ALA A 221 7.55 -0.46 33.91
N PRO A 222 7.93 -1.27 34.92
CA PRO A 222 7.63 -0.97 36.30
C PRO A 222 8.18 0.41 36.66
N THR A 223 7.31 1.28 37.17
CA THR A 223 7.69 2.59 37.67
C THR A 223 8.83 2.40 38.69
N PRO A 224 10.00 3.05 38.52
CA PRO A 224 11.07 2.92 39.49
C PRO A 224 10.57 3.41 40.85
N VAL A 225 10.53 2.49 41.83
CA VAL A 225 10.21 2.81 43.22
C VAL A 225 11.37 3.64 43.76
N ILE A 226 11.17 4.95 43.87
CA ILE A 226 12.13 5.83 44.54
C ILE A 226 12.02 5.51 46.04
N PRO A 227 13.09 4.98 46.68
CA PRO A 227 13.05 4.72 48.12
C PRO A 227 12.90 6.06 48.86
N PRO A 228 12.11 6.10 49.95
CA PRO A 228 11.95 7.31 50.73
C PRO A 228 13.31 7.79 51.29
N PRO A 229 13.51 9.11 51.44
CA PRO A 229 14.74 9.64 52.02
C PRO A 229 14.93 9.04 53.41
N ARG A 230 16.13 8.50 53.67
CA ARG A 230 16.51 8.01 55.00
C ARG A 230 16.57 9.21 55.93
N SER A 231 15.67 9.23 56.92
CA SER A 231 15.70 10.10 58.10
C SER A 231 16.86 9.77 59.01
#